data_AF-A0A8C4R6N6-F1
#
_entry.id   AF-A0A8C4R6N6-F1
#
_cell.length_a   1.000
_cell.length_b   1.000
_cell.length_c   1.000
_cell.angle_alpha   90.00
_cell.angle_beta   90.00
_cell.angle_gamma   90.00
#
_symmetry.space_group_name_H-M   'P 1'
#
loop_
_entity.id
_entity.type
_entity.pdbx_description
1 polymer ?
#
loop_
_entity_poly.entity_id
_entity_poly.type
_entity_poly.pdbx_seq_one_letter_code
_entity_poly.pdbx_strand_id
1 'polypeptide(L)'
;MKAATVSGASFSALAFDMTAGLGDGVGLLMGETRREVTNIITDTQMDNIEHNIVVDIQNHIPCPQPSCLYNNAGTVDKELLNDVIGGAQEQVIGWYKFRRNTPQQISLHEQQIHRSMQAVLEAPDLFFLLFTTHSSENHATYVLEHRLFKWLESCRRFLTLPMTITNLGQVGQQEYWASPISSRRPSYGDLVDKHKRKFMSKGGDMHGVKDLIELNRDLQNRLQGAQGLQATPF
;
A
#
# COMPACT_ATOMS: atom_id res chain seq x y z
N MET A 1 5.80 -13.01 7.05
CA MET A 1 6.21 -11.67 7.53
C MET A 1 5.86 -10.65 6.46
N LYS A 2 4.91 -9.74 6.72
CA LYS A 2 4.58 -8.62 5.83
C LYS A 2 5.47 -7.45 6.24
N ALA A 3 6.31 -6.96 5.34
CA ALA A 3 7.17 -5.80 5.61
C ALA A 3 6.62 -4.52 4.97
N ALA A 4 5.94 -4.65 3.83
CA ALA A 4 5.23 -3.56 3.19
C ALA A 4 3.91 -4.02 2.57
N THR A 5 2.94 -3.11 2.55
CA THR A 5 1.65 -3.24 1.92
C THR A 5 1.41 -2.08 0.96
N VAL A 6 0.75 -2.36 -0.14
CA VAL A 6 0.30 -1.36 -1.10
C VAL A 6 -1.09 -1.73 -1.57
N SER A 7 -1.95 -0.73 -1.74
CA SER A 7 -3.29 -0.97 -2.30
C SER A 7 -3.19 -1.38 -3.78
N GLY A 8 -4.12 -2.20 -4.25
CA GLY A 8 -4.17 -2.57 -5.68
C GLY A 8 -4.30 -1.35 -6.60
N ALA A 9 -5.09 -0.34 -6.18
CA ALA A 9 -5.29 0.90 -6.92
C ALA A 9 -4.01 1.76 -6.99
N SER A 10 -3.30 1.91 -5.87
CA SER A 10 -2.04 2.67 -5.81
C SER A 10 -0.95 1.97 -6.63
N PHE A 11 -0.86 0.64 -6.53
CA PHE A 11 0.10 -0.14 -7.32
C PHE A 11 -0.20 -0.06 -8.82
N SER A 12 -1.47 -0.11 -9.23
CA SER A 12 -1.83 0.03 -10.63
C SER A 12 -1.59 1.44 -11.17
N ALA A 13 -1.82 2.48 -10.36
CA ALA A 13 -1.53 3.86 -10.73
C ALA A 13 -0.01 4.06 -10.95
N LEU A 14 0.81 3.54 -10.02
CA LEU A 14 2.27 3.48 -10.17
C LEU A 14 2.68 2.81 -11.48
N ALA A 15 2.17 1.61 -11.75
CA ALA A 15 2.49 0.87 -12.97
C ALA A 15 2.03 1.58 -14.25
N PHE A 16 0.88 2.24 -14.21
CA PHE A 16 0.36 3.03 -15.32
C PHE A 16 1.29 4.19 -15.67
N ASP A 17 1.65 5.01 -14.69
CA ASP A 17 2.52 6.17 -14.92
C ASP A 17 3.91 5.76 -15.43
N MET A 18 4.45 4.65 -14.91
CA MET A 18 5.74 4.11 -15.36
C MET A 18 5.72 3.62 -16.80
N THR A 19 4.64 2.96 -17.22
CA THR A 19 4.54 2.38 -18.56
C THR A 19 4.18 3.42 -19.62
N ALA A 20 3.49 4.50 -19.23
CA ALA A 20 3.17 5.63 -20.08
C ALA A 20 4.42 6.44 -20.50
N GLY A 21 5.47 6.46 -19.68
CA GLY A 21 6.72 7.15 -19.98
C GLY A 21 7.54 6.48 -21.09
N LEU A 22 8.20 7.29 -21.94
CA LEU A 22 9.05 6.79 -23.05
C LEU A 22 10.39 6.18 -22.58
N GLY A 23 10.77 6.37 -21.32
CA GLY A 23 12.07 5.93 -20.79
C GLY A 23 12.00 5.44 -19.36
N ASP A 24 13.14 5.46 -18.68
CA ASP A 24 13.23 5.19 -17.24
C ASP A 24 12.51 6.31 -16.47
N GLY A 25 11.73 5.91 -15.48
CA GLY A 25 10.94 6.81 -14.64
C GLY A 25 11.46 6.83 -13.20
N VAL A 26 11.24 7.94 -12.50
CA VAL A 26 11.53 8.06 -11.07
C VAL A 26 10.42 8.84 -10.38
N GLY A 27 10.22 8.60 -9.09
CA GLY A 27 9.31 9.40 -8.28
C GLY A 27 9.44 9.10 -6.80
N LEU A 28 8.60 9.77 -6.00
CA LEU A 28 8.52 9.60 -4.55
C LEU A 28 7.35 8.70 -4.18
N LEU A 29 7.52 7.96 -3.08
CA LEU A 29 6.48 7.14 -2.47
C LEU A 29 5.96 7.84 -1.22
N MET A 30 4.63 7.99 -1.18
CA MET A 30 3.91 8.65 -0.11
C MET A 30 3.10 7.63 0.68
N GLY A 31 3.11 7.74 2.01
CA GLY A 31 2.35 6.84 2.86
C GLY A 31 2.78 6.93 4.32
N GLU A 32 2.61 5.82 5.04
CA GLU A 32 2.86 5.76 6.47
C GLU A 32 3.65 4.51 6.85
N THR A 33 4.48 4.62 7.88
CA THR A 33 5.16 3.47 8.49
C THR A 33 4.56 3.19 9.85
N ARG A 34 4.02 1.98 10.04
CA ARG A 34 3.38 1.54 11.28
C ARG A 34 4.18 0.43 11.93
N ARG A 35 4.32 0.46 13.25
CA ARG A 35 4.92 -0.63 14.03
C ARG A 35 3.81 -1.50 14.58
N GLU A 36 3.72 -2.72 14.05
CA GLU A 36 2.85 -3.76 14.58
C GLU A 36 3.64 -4.64 15.53
N VAL A 37 3.11 -4.83 16.73
CA VAL A 37 3.68 -5.77 17.71
C VAL A 37 2.89 -7.05 17.60
N THR A 38 3.52 -8.12 17.14
CA THR A 38 2.92 -9.44 17.03
C THR A 38 3.47 -10.29 18.17
N ASN A 39 2.61 -10.64 19.13
CA ASN A 39 2.97 -11.61 20.16
C ASN A 39 2.71 -13.02 19.61
N ILE A 40 3.77 -13.78 19.36
CA ILE A 40 3.67 -15.17 18.92
C ILE A 40 3.65 -16.03 20.17
N ILE A 41 2.45 -16.50 20.53
CA ILE A 41 2.27 -17.45 21.63
C ILE A 41 2.70 -18.82 21.11
N THR A 42 3.81 -19.33 21.63
CA THR A 42 4.27 -20.70 21.35
C THR A 42 3.77 -21.67 22.43
N ASP A 43 3.64 -22.96 22.09
CA ASP A 43 3.27 -24.00 23.08
C ASP A 43 4.33 -24.20 24.18
N THR A 44 5.54 -23.67 23.96
CA THR A 44 6.54 -23.44 25.00
C THR A 44 6.21 -22.14 25.72
N GLN A 45 6.21 -22.12 27.07
CA GLN A 45 5.93 -20.95 27.94
C GLN A 45 6.96 -19.80 27.78
N MET A 46 7.14 -19.31 26.55
CA MET A 46 8.00 -18.19 26.18
C MET A 46 7.17 -17.27 25.28
N ASP A 47 6.98 -16.03 25.73
CA ASP A 47 6.41 -14.97 24.90
C ASP A 47 7.51 -14.47 23.96
N ASN A 48 7.36 -14.69 22.64
CA ASN A 48 8.24 -14.08 21.65
C ASN A 48 7.52 -12.90 21.00
N ILE A 49 7.92 -11.68 21.40
CA ILE A 49 7.38 -10.43 20.87
C ILE A 49 8.14 -10.06 19.60
N GLU A 50 7.50 -10.20 18.44
CA GLU A 50 8.04 -9.71 17.17
C GLU A 50 7.54 -8.29 16.90
N HIS A 51 8.48 -7.38 16.63
CA HIS A 51 8.19 -6.04 16.13
C HIS A 51 8.22 -6.05 14.60
N ASN A 52 7.05 -6.03 13.98
CA ASN A 52 6.90 -5.93 12.54
C ASN A 52 6.73 -4.47 12.14
N ILE A 53 7.62 -3.98 11.26
CA ILE A 53 7.43 -2.67 10.62
C ILE A 53 6.61 -2.93 9.37
N VAL A 54 5.42 -2.34 9.29
CA VAL A 54 4.53 -2.39 8.13
C VAL A 54 4.55 -1.03 7.46
N VAL A 55 5.02 -1.00 6.23
CA VAL A 55 5.02 0.19 5.38
C VAL A 55 3.76 0.18 4.54
N ASP A 56 2.92 1.22 4.64
CA ASP A 56 1.71 1.36 3.84
C ASP A 56 1.93 2.42 2.75
N ILE A 57 2.07 1.97 1.50
CA ILE A 57 2.21 2.85 0.34
C ILE A 57 0.83 3.28 -0.11
N GLN A 58 0.53 4.56 0.04
CA GLN A 58 -0.80 5.13 -0.19
C GLN A 58 -0.88 5.84 -1.54
N ASN A 59 0.15 6.59 -1.90
CA ASN A 59 0.22 7.37 -3.14
C ASN A 59 1.66 7.52 -3.65
N HIS A 60 1.83 8.11 -4.81
CA HIS A 60 3.14 8.45 -5.37
C HIS A 60 3.14 9.81 -6.06
N ILE A 61 4.33 10.40 -6.17
CA ILE A 61 4.56 11.63 -6.92
C ILE A 61 5.49 11.28 -8.07
N PRO A 62 4.97 11.12 -9.31
CA PRO A 62 5.81 10.82 -10.45
C PRO A 62 6.61 12.05 -10.82
N CYS A 63 7.86 11.83 -11.22
CA CYS A 63 8.64 12.90 -11.79
C CYS A 63 8.78 12.78 -13.31
N PRO A 64 8.51 13.86 -14.08
CA PRO A 64 8.67 13.86 -15.53
C PRO A 64 10.08 13.56 -16.03
N GLN A 65 11.12 13.95 -15.28
CA GLN A 65 12.53 13.74 -15.64
C GLN A 65 13.36 13.44 -14.39
N PRO A 66 14.38 12.57 -14.46
CA PRO A 66 15.21 12.25 -13.29
C PRO A 66 15.87 13.47 -12.60
N SER A 67 16.13 14.52 -13.39
CA SER A 67 16.73 15.78 -12.96
C SER A 67 15.93 16.54 -11.90
N CYS A 68 14.64 16.26 -11.73
CA CYS A 68 13.83 16.89 -10.70
C CYS A 68 14.14 16.42 -9.27
N LEU A 69 14.75 15.23 -9.13
CA LEU A 69 15.04 14.62 -7.84
C LEU A 69 16.55 14.62 -7.57
N TYR A 70 17.36 14.37 -8.60
CA TYR A 70 18.81 14.30 -8.44
C TYR A 70 19.53 14.68 -9.73
N ASN A 71 20.79 15.12 -9.60
CA ASN A 71 21.66 15.41 -10.73
C ASN A 71 22.48 14.18 -11.17
N ASN A 72 23.28 14.31 -12.24
CA ASN A 72 24.10 13.21 -12.76
C ASN A 72 25.14 12.65 -11.76
N ALA A 73 25.50 13.40 -10.72
CA ALA A 73 26.38 12.92 -9.65
C ALA A 73 25.63 12.10 -8.58
N GLY A 74 24.30 12.00 -8.68
CA GLY A 74 23.45 11.34 -7.70
C GLY A 74 23.23 12.16 -6.44
N THR A 75 23.49 13.47 -6.49
CA THR A 75 23.18 14.37 -5.36
C THR A 75 21.79 14.98 -5.54
N VAL A 76 21.04 14.98 -4.44
CA VAL A 76 19.68 15.47 -4.33
C VAL A 76 19.72 16.91 -3.83
N ASP A 77 19.01 17.79 -4.52
CA ASP A 77 18.86 19.19 -4.10
C ASP A 77 17.69 19.32 -3.14
N LYS A 78 17.92 19.94 -1.97
CA LYS A 78 16.92 20.09 -0.91
C LYS A 78 15.79 21.04 -1.32
N GLU A 79 16.10 22.10 -2.06
CA GLU A 79 15.10 23.09 -2.47
C GLU A 79 14.16 22.49 -3.51
N LEU A 80 14.71 21.86 -4.56
CA LEU A 80 13.92 21.17 -5.59
C LEU A 80 13.08 20.04 -4.99
N LEU A 81 13.64 19.27 -4.06
CA LEU A 81 12.91 18.18 -3.42
C LEU A 81 11.73 18.71 -2.58
N ASN A 82 11.92 19.82 -1.85
CA ASN A 82 10.86 20.45 -1.08
C ASN A 82 9.76 21.03 -1.98
N ASP A 83 10.12 21.61 -3.13
CA ASP A 83 9.16 22.09 -4.12
C ASP A 83 8.31 20.95 -4.69
N VAL A 84 8.92 19.79 -4.96
CA VAL A 84 8.21 18.59 -5.45
C VAL A 84 7.29 18.00 -4.37
N ILE A 85 7.73 17.98 -3.11
CA ILE A 85 6.96 17.42 -2.00
C ILE A 85 5.80 18.34 -1.58
N GLY A 86 5.91 19.65 -1.80
CA GLY A 86 4.86 20.62 -1.46
C GLY A 86 4.57 20.70 0.04
N GLY A 87 5.56 20.44 0.89
CA GLY A 87 5.44 20.49 2.36
C GLY A 87 4.97 19.19 3.05
N ALA A 88 4.64 18.14 2.31
CA ALA A 88 4.25 16.84 2.86
C ALA A 88 5.45 15.91 3.18
N GLN A 89 6.56 16.43 3.71
CA GLN A 89 7.80 15.66 3.91
C GLN A 89 7.60 14.46 4.84
N GLU A 90 6.74 14.58 5.86
CA GLU A 90 6.44 13.50 6.81
C GLU A 90 5.73 12.29 6.17
N GLN A 91 5.09 12.50 5.01
CA GLN A 91 4.43 11.43 4.27
C GLN A 91 5.38 10.71 3.32
N VAL A 92 6.60 11.22 3.10
CA VAL A 92 7.57 10.57 2.21
C VAL A 92 8.18 9.37 2.92
N ILE A 93 7.77 8.18 2.49
CA ILE A 93 8.29 6.91 3.01
C ILE A 93 9.41 6.34 2.14
N GLY A 94 9.54 6.78 0.90
CA GLY A 94 10.51 6.22 -0.01
C GLY A 94 10.55 6.90 -1.37
N TRP A 95 11.29 6.28 -2.27
CA TRP A 95 11.30 6.63 -3.68
C TRP A 95 11.26 5.38 -4.53
N TYR A 96 10.87 5.53 -5.79
CA TYR A 96 10.84 4.44 -6.74
C TYR A 96 11.59 4.78 -8.01
N LYS A 97 12.05 3.74 -8.69
CA LYS A 97 12.62 3.86 -10.02
C LYS A 97 12.11 2.74 -10.91
N PHE A 98 11.82 3.10 -12.14
CA PHE A 98 11.40 2.22 -13.20
C PHE A 98 12.49 2.11 -14.25
N ARG A 99 12.85 0.87 -14.60
CA ARG A 99 13.83 0.56 -15.65
C ARG A 99 13.25 -0.44 -16.63
N ARG A 100 13.75 -0.45 -17.86
CA ARG A 100 13.31 -1.41 -18.89
C ARG A 100 14.43 -2.41 -19.19
N ASN A 101 14.09 -3.70 -19.20
CA ASN A 101 14.98 -4.80 -19.59
C ASN A 101 16.30 -4.86 -18.81
N THR A 102 16.22 -4.60 -17.49
CA THR A 102 17.41 -4.63 -16.60
C THR A 102 17.27 -5.69 -15.52
N PRO A 103 18.38 -6.22 -14.97
CA PRO A 103 18.32 -7.11 -13.82
C PRO A 103 17.69 -6.40 -12.61
N GLN A 104 16.99 -7.16 -11.77
CA GLN A 104 16.36 -6.66 -10.56
C GLN A 104 17.36 -6.50 -9.40
N GLN A 105 18.37 -5.64 -9.64
CA GLN A 105 19.48 -5.33 -8.74
C GLN A 105 19.72 -3.82 -8.66
N ILE A 106 20.20 -3.36 -7.51
CA ILE A 106 20.47 -1.94 -7.26
C ILE A 106 21.83 -1.57 -7.86
N SER A 107 21.86 -0.52 -8.68
CA SER A 107 23.08 0.05 -9.26
C SER A 107 23.81 0.94 -8.26
N LEU A 108 25.13 1.11 -8.43
CA LEU A 108 25.94 2.01 -7.59
C LEU A 108 25.37 3.44 -7.55
N HIS A 109 24.88 3.93 -8.69
CA HIS A 109 24.27 5.25 -8.79
C HIS A 109 23.01 5.36 -7.93
N GLU A 110 22.12 4.35 -7.95
CA GLU A 110 20.95 4.30 -7.08
C GLU A 110 21.33 4.23 -5.59
N GLN A 111 22.43 3.55 -5.24
CA GLN A 111 22.93 3.56 -3.86
C GLN A 111 23.35 4.97 -3.43
N GLN A 112 24.02 5.73 -4.30
CA GLN A 112 24.43 7.10 -4.02
C GLN A 112 23.21 8.03 -3.87
N ILE A 113 22.24 7.93 -4.79
CA ILE A 113 20.99 8.70 -4.72
C ILE A 113 20.25 8.41 -3.42
N HIS A 114 20.10 7.13 -3.06
CA HIS A 114 19.40 6.74 -1.85
C HIS A 114 20.02 7.37 -0.60
N ARG A 115 21.36 7.34 -0.48
CA ARG A 115 22.06 7.99 0.64
C ARG A 115 21.91 9.51 0.63
N SER A 116 21.95 10.12 -0.56
CA SER A 116 21.72 11.57 -0.69
C SER A 116 20.30 11.94 -0.26
N MET A 117 19.29 11.15 -0.64
CA MET A 117 17.90 11.38 -0.21
C MET A 117 17.73 11.20 1.29
N GLN A 118 18.32 10.13 1.89
CA GLN A 118 18.28 9.92 3.34
C GLN A 118 18.86 11.11 4.10
N ALA A 119 19.96 11.68 3.63
CA ALA A 119 20.60 12.84 4.23
C ALA A 119 19.75 14.12 4.12
N VAL A 120 19.11 14.35 2.97
CA VAL A 120 18.30 15.56 2.71
C VAL A 120 16.95 15.50 3.42
N LEU A 121 16.28 14.35 3.40
CA LEU A 121 14.98 14.12 4.02
C LEU A 121 15.05 13.85 5.53
N GLU A 122 16.26 13.68 6.07
CA GLU A 122 16.50 13.27 7.45
C GLU A 122 15.75 11.97 7.82
N ALA A 123 15.54 11.10 6.82
CA ALA A 123 14.75 9.88 6.91
C ALA A 123 15.66 8.64 6.82
N PRO A 124 16.17 8.11 7.95
CA PRO A 124 17.10 6.98 7.93
C PRO A 124 16.43 5.67 7.46
N ASP A 125 15.12 5.55 7.64
CA ASP A 125 14.33 4.37 7.28
C ASP A 125 13.71 4.44 5.86
N LEU A 126 14.27 5.26 4.97
CA LEU A 126 13.78 5.42 3.60
C LEU A 126 13.75 4.10 2.82
N PHE A 127 12.68 3.86 2.07
CA PHE A 127 12.53 2.70 1.21
C PHE A 127 12.85 3.01 -0.25
N PHE A 128 13.35 2.02 -0.98
CA PHE A 128 13.58 2.09 -2.42
C PHE A 128 12.81 0.99 -3.14
N LEU A 129 11.86 1.36 -4.00
CA LEU A 129 11.10 0.43 -4.81
C LEU A 129 11.61 0.42 -6.25
N LEU A 130 12.16 -0.70 -6.68
CA LEU A 130 12.64 -0.86 -8.04
C LEU A 130 11.64 -1.66 -8.87
N PHE A 131 11.30 -1.15 -10.04
CA PHE A 131 10.54 -1.84 -11.06
C PHE A 131 11.42 -2.13 -12.27
N THR A 132 11.27 -3.32 -12.84
CA THR A 132 11.85 -3.67 -14.14
C THR A 132 10.82 -4.38 -15.01
N THR A 133 10.79 -4.04 -16.29
CA THR A 133 9.99 -4.79 -17.28
C THR A 133 10.85 -5.69 -18.11
N HIS A 134 10.33 -6.88 -18.41
CA HIS A 134 10.88 -7.79 -19.40
C HIS A 134 9.80 -8.12 -20.44
N SER A 135 10.19 -8.30 -21.69
CA SER A 135 9.32 -8.83 -22.72
C SER A 135 9.90 -10.10 -23.32
N SER A 136 9.03 -11.02 -23.75
CA SER A 136 9.45 -12.13 -24.61
C SER A 136 10.02 -11.61 -25.94
N GLU A 137 10.82 -12.43 -26.63
CA GLU A 137 11.45 -12.07 -27.91
C GLU A 137 10.43 -11.62 -28.97
N ASN A 138 9.24 -12.23 -28.97
CA ASN A 138 8.14 -11.90 -29.87
C ASN A 138 7.19 -10.82 -29.32
N HIS A 139 7.49 -10.25 -28.15
CA HIS A 139 6.65 -9.25 -27.47
C HIS A 139 5.20 -9.68 -27.19
N ALA A 140 4.92 -10.99 -27.16
CA ALA A 140 3.60 -11.53 -26.81
C ALA A 140 3.35 -11.55 -25.29
N THR A 141 4.41 -11.59 -24.49
CA THR A 141 4.33 -11.65 -23.03
C THR A 141 5.18 -10.54 -22.43
N TYR A 142 4.59 -9.78 -21.51
CA TYR A 142 5.29 -8.78 -20.71
C TYR A 142 5.26 -9.17 -19.23
N VAL A 143 6.39 -8.97 -18.56
CA VAL A 143 6.55 -9.21 -17.13
C VAL A 143 6.94 -7.90 -16.47
N LEU A 144 6.19 -7.48 -15.46
CA LEU A 144 6.54 -6.37 -14.59
C LEU A 144 7.03 -6.93 -13.26
N GLU A 145 8.34 -6.92 -13.05
CA GLU A 145 8.96 -7.30 -11.79
C GLU A 145 9.10 -6.09 -10.87
N HIS A 146 8.92 -6.30 -9.58
CA HIS A 146 9.06 -5.26 -8.56
C HIS A 146 9.76 -5.82 -7.31
N ARG A 147 10.59 -5.02 -6.66
CA ARG A 147 11.23 -5.36 -5.38
C ARG A 147 11.41 -4.12 -4.53
N LEU A 148 11.01 -4.25 -3.27
CA LEU A 148 11.23 -3.23 -2.26
C LEU A 148 12.55 -3.49 -1.53
N PHE A 149 13.33 -2.44 -1.33
CA PHE A 149 14.61 -2.48 -0.66
C PHE A 149 14.64 -1.48 0.49
N LYS A 150 15.35 -1.85 1.55
CA LYS A 150 15.67 -0.98 2.68
C LYS A 150 17.18 -0.96 2.89
N TRP A 151 17.74 0.22 3.12
CA TRP A 151 19.15 0.34 3.50
C TRP A 151 19.36 -0.10 4.95
N LEU A 152 20.33 -1.00 5.18
CA LEU A 152 20.71 -1.46 6.50
C LEU A 152 22.10 -0.93 6.85
N GLU A 153 22.16 0.05 7.76
CA GLU A 153 23.40 0.74 8.13
C GLU A 153 24.44 -0.22 8.72
N SER A 154 24.01 -1.19 9.55
CA SER A 154 24.91 -2.13 10.23
C SER A 154 25.75 -2.99 9.29
N CYS A 155 25.22 -3.35 8.13
CA CYS A 155 25.91 -4.15 7.12
C CYS A 155 26.25 -3.37 5.85
N ARG A 156 25.95 -2.06 5.81
CA ARG A 156 26.10 -1.18 4.64
C ARG A 156 25.61 -1.82 3.33
N ARG A 157 24.42 -2.41 3.37
CA ARG A 157 23.80 -3.08 2.22
C ARG A 157 22.29 -2.88 2.19
N PHE A 158 21.71 -3.09 1.03
CA PHE A 158 20.27 -3.18 0.89
C PHE A 158 19.75 -4.57 1.26
N LEU A 159 18.67 -4.58 2.02
CA LEU A 159 17.86 -5.75 2.32
C LEU A 159 16.60 -5.74 1.46
N THR A 160 16.28 -6.86 0.82
CA THR A 160 15.00 -7.02 0.11
C THR A 160 13.89 -7.27 1.12
N LEU A 161 12.79 -6.53 1.00
CA LEU A 161 11.62 -6.65 1.85
C LEU A 161 10.43 -7.24 1.06
N PRO A 162 9.67 -8.18 1.66
CA PRO A 162 8.46 -8.68 1.05
C PRO A 162 7.37 -7.60 1.04
N MET A 163 6.77 -7.39 -0.13
CA MET A 163 5.65 -6.48 -0.34
C MET A 163 4.38 -7.28 -0.67
N THR A 164 3.25 -6.89 -0.09
CA THR A 164 1.94 -7.51 -0.35
C THR A 164 0.99 -6.51 -0.97
N ILE A 165 0.33 -6.89 -2.06
CA ILE A 165 -0.74 -6.09 -2.66
C ILE A 165 -2.06 -6.50 -2.00
N THR A 166 -2.68 -5.57 -1.27
CA THR A 166 -3.93 -5.84 -0.55
C THR A 166 -5.10 -5.97 -1.52
N ASN A 167 -5.89 -7.02 -1.38
CA ASN A 167 -7.05 -7.29 -2.23
C ASN A 167 -8.23 -7.87 -1.43
N LEU A 168 -9.43 -7.81 -2.02
CA LEU A 168 -10.67 -8.29 -1.39
C LEU A 168 -10.72 -9.82 -1.21
N GLY A 169 -9.92 -10.58 -1.98
CA GLY A 169 -9.87 -12.04 -1.88
C GLY A 169 -9.18 -12.56 -0.61
N GLN A 170 -8.54 -11.70 0.17
CA GLN A 170 -7.92 -12.06 1.46
C GLN A 170 -8.90 -12.05 2.64
N VAL A 171 -10.20 -11.82 2.41
CA VAL A 171 -11.22 -11.81 3.46
C VAL A 171 -11.66 -13.25 3.74
N GLY A 172 -11.28 -13.78 4.91
CA GLY A 172 -11.40 -15.21 5.23
C GLY A 172 -12.79 -15.73 5.63
N GLN A 173 -13.81 -14.88 5.77
CA GLN A 173 -15.14 -15.32 6.24
C GLN A 173 -16.26 -14.61 5.47
N GLN A 174 -16.91 -15.32 4.56
CA GLN A 174 -18.12 -14.87 3.82
C GLN A 174 -19.28 -15.87 3.97
N GLU A 175 -19.21 -16.76 4.96
CA GLU A 175 -20.21 -17.81 5.13
C GLU A 175 -21.52 -17.24 5.68
N TYR A 176 -22.60 -17.44 4.95
CA TYR A 176 -23.95 -17.20 5.43
C TYR A 176 -24.53 -18.50 5.98
N TRP A 177 -25.03 -18.45 7.22
CA TRP A 177 -25.67 -19.59 7.84
C TRP A 177 -27.12 -19.73 7.35
N ALA A 178 -27.37 -20.69 6.45
CA ALA A 178 -28.68 -20.87 5.84
C ALA A 178 -29.70 -21.65 6.69
N SER A 179 -29.22 -22.52 7.59
CA SER A 179 -30.08 -23.49 8.27
C SER A 179 -30.01 -23.37 9.78
N PRO A 180 -30.98 -22.73 10.47
CA PRO A 180 -30.91 -22.58 11.92
C PRO A 180 -30.94 -23.93 12.63
N ILE A 181 -30.11 -24.08 13.66
CA ILE A 181 -30.25 -25.19 14.61
C ILE A 181 -31.47 -24.86 15.48
N SER A 182 -32.57 -25.58 15.28
CA SER A 182 -33.83 -25.33 16.00
C SER A 182 -33.71 -25.72 17.47
N SER A 183 -34.11 -24.82 18.37
CA SER A 183 -34.31 -25.13 19.79
C SER A 183 -35.81 -25.24 20.08
N ARG A 184 -36.23 -26.31 20.78
CA ARG A 184 -37.64 -26.49 21.19
C ARG A 184 -37.97 -25.84 22.54
N ARG A 185 -37.04 -25.09 23.13
CA ARG A 185 -37.19 -24.50 24.47
C ARG A 185 -37.85 -23.12 24.36
N PRO A 186 -39.05 -22.91 24.95
CA PRO A 186 -39.75 -21.61 24.89
C PRO A 186 -38.93 -20.47 25.50
N SER A 187 -38.21 -20.76 26.59
CA SER A 187 -37.38 -19.77 27.30
C SER A 187 -36.28 -19.13 26.46
N TYR A 188 -35.81 -19.82 25.41
CA TYR A 188 -34.84 -19.27 24.47
C TYR A 188 -35.50 -18.24 23.53
N GLY A 189 -36.68 -18.56 23.00
CA GLY A 189 -37.45 -17.66 22.14
C GLY A 189 -37.81 -16.35 22.85
N ASP A 190 -38.30 -16.45 24.09
CA ASP A 190 -38.66 -15.28 24.90
C ASP A 190 -37.47 -14.34 25.15
N LEU A 191 -36.27 -14.91 25.37
CA LEU A 191 -35.05 -14.15 25.56
C LEU A 191 -34.62 -13.44 24.27
N VAL A 192 -34.66 -14.15 23.14
CA VAL A 192 -34.35 -13.58 21.83
C VAL A 192 -35.32 -12.45 21.50
N ASP A 193 -36.63 -12.65 21.67
CA ASP A 193 -37.65 -11.64 21.39
C ASP A 193 -37.55 -10.41 22.30
N LYS A 194 -37.19 -10.61 23.57
CA LYS A 194 -36.92 -9.49 24.50
C LYS A 194 -35.80 -8.57 23.99
N HIS A 195 -34.75 -9.15 23.41
CA HIS A 195 -33.57 -8.41 22.95
C HIS A 195 -33.61 -8.07 21.45
N LYS A 196 -34.48 -8.71 20.66
CA LYS A 196 -34.61 -8.56 19.19
C LYS A 196 -34.73 -7.11 18.74
N ARG A 197 -35.51 -6.31 19.49
CA ARG A 197 -35.73 -4.89 19.22
C ARG A 197 -34.46 -4.03 19.30
N LYS A 198 -33.35 -4.53 19.86
CA LYS A 198 -32.06 -3.82 19.90
C LYS A 198 -31.30 -3.86 18.58
N PHE A 199 -31.56 -4.85 17.73
CA PHE A 199 -30.81 -5.06 16.49
C PHE A 199 -31.68 -5.28 15.24
N MET A 200 -32.98 -5.55 15.40
CA MET A 200 -33.94 -5.67 14.30
C MET A 200 -35.08 -4.64 14.39
N SER A 201 -35.42 -4.09 13.22
CA SER A 201 -36.59 -3.26 12.99
C SER A 201 -37.89 -4.05 13.10
N LYS A 202 -39.01 -3.34 13.30
CA LYS A 202 -40.36 -3.95 13.30
C LYS A 202 -40.69 -4.69 12.00
N GLY A 203 -40.10 -4.28 10.87
CA GLY A 203 -40.25 -4.92 9.56
C GLY A 203 -39.36 -6.14 9.31
N GLY A 204 -38.53 -6.54 10.27
CA GLY A 204 -37.62 -7.70 10.13
C GLY A 204 -36.21 -7.35 9.66
N ASP A 205 -35.94 -6.10 9.28
CA ASP A 205 -34.60 -5.69 8.83
C ASP A 205 -33.63 -5.50 10.00
N MET A 206 -32.36 -5.87 9.80
CA MET A 206 -31.30 -5.59 10.77
C MET A 206 -30.83 -4.13 10.66
N HIS A 207 -30.73 -3.41 11.78
CA HIS A 207 -30.32 -2.00 11.80
C HIS A 207 -28.92 -1.80 11.20
N GLY A 208 -27.94 -2.61 11.64
CA GLY A 208 -26.57 -2.49 11.15
C GLY A 208 -26.41 -2.71 9.64
N VAL A 209 -27.29 -3.50 9.00
CA VAL A 209 -27.29 -3.67 7.54
C VAL A 209 -27.72 -2.38 6.84
N LYS A 210 -28.74 -1.70 7.36
CA LYS A 210 -29.20 -0.41 6.81
C LYS A 210 -28.12 0.65 6.93
N ASP A 211 -27.49 0.76 8.10
CA ASP A 211 -26.45 1.75 8.37
C ASP A 211 -25.23 1.54 7.45
N LEU A 212 -24.82 0.28 7.23
CA LEU A 212 -23.72 -0.05 6.31
C LEU A 212 -24.06 0.22 4.84
N ILE A 213 -25.30 -0.04 4.41
CA ILE A 213 -25.75 0.27 3.05
C ILE A 213 -25.76 1.79 2.83
N GLU A 214 -26.23 2.56 3.82
CA GLU A 214 -26.23 4.03 3.77
C GLU A 214 -24.82 4.58 3.69
N LEU A 215 -23.91 4.12 4.56
CA LEU A 215 -22.50 4.49 4.51
C LEU A 215 -21.88 4.19 3.14
N ASN A 216 -22.11 2.98 2.59
CA ASN A 216 -21.58 2.59 1.29
C ASN A 216 -22.16 3.45 0.16
N ARG A 217 -23.45 3.78 0.20
CA ARG A 217 -24.10 4.69 -0.74
C ARG A 217 -23.45 6.07 -0.71
N ASP A 218 -23.21 6.62 0.47
CA ASP A 218 -22.59 7.94 0.62
C ASP A 218 -21.14 7.95 0.13
N LEU A 219 -20.39 6.87 0.38
CA LEU A 219 -19.05 6.68 -0.17
C LEU A 219 -19.07 6.61 -1.70
N GLN A 220 -19.99 5.84 -2.29
CA GLN A 220 -20.13 5.74 -3.75
C GLN A 220 -20.48 7.09 -4.39
N ASN A 221 -21.39 7.85 -3.78
CA ASN A 221 -21.76 9.19 -4.25
C ASN A 221 -20.55 10.13 -4.25
N ARG A 222 -19.71 10.08 -3.20
CA ARG A 222 -18.47 10.88 -3.13
C ARG A 222 -17.47 10.46 -4.21
N LEU A 223 -17.31 9.16 -4.45
CA LEU A 223 -16.42 8.65 -5.50
C LEU A 223 -16.87 9.10 -6.89
N GLN A 224 -18.16 9.03 -7.20
CA GLN A 224 -18.71 9.52 -8.46
C GLN A 224 -18.51 11.04 -8.62
N GLY A 225 -18.72 11.81 -7.55
CA GLY A 225 -18.44 13.25 -7.54
C GLY A 225 -16.97 13.57 -7.82
N ALA A 226 -16.04 12.82 -7.21
CA ALA A 226 -14.61 12.97 -7.46
C ALA A 226 -14.19 12.60 -8.89
N GLN A 227 -14.80 11.57 -9.48
CA GLN A 227 -14.61 11.23 -10.89
C GLN A 227 -15.10 12.36 -11.82
N GLY A 228 -16.21 13.02 -11.48
CA GLY A 228 -16.71 14.18 -12.21
C GLY A 228 -15.77 15.39 -12.18
N LEU A 229 -14.97 15.55 -11.12
CA LEU A 229 -13.93 16.59 -11.00
C LEU A 229 -12.65 16.22 -11.76
N GLN A 230 -12.32 14.93 -11.87
CA GLN A 230 -11.22 14.43 -12.70
C GLN A 230 -11.57 14.38 -14.20
N ALA A 231 -12.85 14.50 -14.56
CA ALA A 231 -13.35 14.50 -15.94
C ALA A 231 -13.25 15.86 -16.65
N THR A 232 -12.45 16.80 -16.14
CA THR A 232 -11.99 17.98 -16.88
C THR A 232 -10.47 18.07 -16.82
N PRO A 233 -9.72 18.25 -17.93
CA PRO A 233 -10.10 18.30 -19.35
C PRO A 233 -9.27 17.35 -20.27
N PHE A 234 -9.73 17.21 -21.52
CA PHE A 234 -8.87 17.52 -22.66
C PHE A 234 -9.44 18.77 -23.33
#